data_AF-A0A7Y2UBV6-F1
#
_entry.id   AF-A0A7Y2UBV6-F1
#
_cell.length_a   1.000
_cell.length_b   1.000
_cell.length_c   1.000
_cell.angle_alpha   90.00
_cell.angle_beta   90.00
_cell.angle_gamma   90.00
#
_symmetry.space_group_name_H-M   'P 1'
#
loop_
_entity.id
_entity.type
_entity.pdbx_description
1 polymer ?
#
loop_
_entity_poly.entity_id
_entity_poly.type
_entity_poly.pdbx_seq_one_letter_code
_entity_poly.pdbx_strand_id
1 'polypeptide(L)'
;VDIVDATSIFNTGRILARVDSNAPPRTRFDPQDFPGVVAISLGREKLKGSTTPEPKIVNRGTNVITSFDVVTFVRTGDVGYLQRREEFKVLNCICTLDTGTSNGREPSAWDGTEYALGAVVSKRTGSVSANESGQPAACEMCCRDHHDATGARVKYDPFRPAFSGETGDFSLLGDHAHFSIDNGVKILAGEGDDYIEACRFIRKDGFFKLTTDISLENLDVVKSNYPVIYNTDYSTSVIDFVSDFSTSVNVQDYPLVIPDGTYSSSAPGIFLNNADTVQPAMARGIYVDYMPVELVKKIKCLKADGVGLFTDFCDTYKDPSWLEILPFYDIDVTSLANWNKGSSAIVVTNSPISDIGSSGFSRGEVSKAKEHFNIDTTVTATIENSNSGLTDTNPVDPDDELESAEDIAVTVNIGGNPPAIGRLVQGNINAGSNRINVETVRVAQNPPSMDCEIITVVDGRTSHKAYVCDLQAYAGVASGTVRITDYNALKIAGKNTWVLNRKVCTDSAPYTGIQVFDNGTVADPDLGITGESTLLTFANLGADATVNITIEEEGTTCP
;
A
#
# COMPACT_ATOMS: atom_id res chain seq x y z
N VAL A 1 -0.37 -31.55 3.23
CA VAL A 1 -0.74 -30.17 3.60
C VAL A 1 -2.26 -30.19 3.70
N ASP A 2 -2.77 -30.26 4.93
CA ASP A 2 -4.21 -30.21 5.17
C ASP A 2 -4.65 -28.77 4.91
N ILE A 3 -5.42 -28.56 3.84
CA ILE A 3 -5.91 -27.23 3.44
C ILE A 3 -7.08 -26.88 4.36
N VAL A 4 -6.81 -25.99 5.32
CA VAL A 4 -7.87 -25.25 6.03
C VAL A 4 -8.19 -24.04 5.16
N ASP A 5 -9.24 -24.18 4.36
CA ASP A 5 -9.78 -23.15 3.45
C ASP A 5 -10.38 -21.95 4.24
N ALA A 6 -10.67 -20.83 3.57
CA ALA A 6 -11.33 -19.65 4.16
C ALA A 6 -12.83 -19.88 4.47
N THR A 7 -13.15 -21.10 4.90
CA THR A 7 -14.43 -21.48 5.46
C THR A 7 -14.27 -21.72 6.94
N SER A 8 -15.27 -21.32 7.72
CA SER A 8 -15.38 -21.67 9.14
C SER A 8 -14.99 -23.14 9.41
N ILE A 9 -14.39 -23.43 10.58
CA ILE A 9 -14.06 -24.79 11.06
C ILE A 9 -15.23 -25.78 10.97
N PHE A 10 -16.47 -25.30 10.87
CA PHE A 10 -17.64 -26.15 10.67
C PHE A 10 -17.69 -26.78 9.27
N ASN A 11 -16.99 -26.22 8.27
CA ASN A 11 -16.98 -26.69 6.87
C ASN A 11 -15.62 -27.26 6.41
N THR A 12 -14.50 -26.90 7.05
CA THR A 12 -13.14 -27.33 6.63
C THR A 12 -12.71 -28.74 7.07
N GLY A 13 -13.53 -29.46 7.83
CA GLY A 13 -13.20 -30.79 8.35
C GLY A 13 -13.59 -31.98 7.47
N ARG A 14 -13.90 -31.81 6.18
CA ARG A 14 -14.47 -32.89 5.33
C ARG A 14 -13.51 -33.50 4.31
N ILE A 15 -12.24 -33.75 4.67
CA ILE A 15 -11.41 -34.72 3.93
C ILE A 15 -10.67 -35.65 4.92
N LEU A 16 -11.11 -36.91 4.93
CA LEU A 16 -10.44 -38.13 5.42
C LEU A 16 -10.00 -38.20 6.90
N ALA A 17 -10.89 -37.89 7.84
CA ALA A 17 -10.79 -38.53 9.17
C ALA A 17 -11.27 -39.99 9.07
N ARG A 18 -10.40 -40.94 9.45
CA ARG A 18 -10.83 -42.30 9.81
C ARG A 18 -11.90 -42.16 10.90
N VAL A 19 -13.07 -42.73 10.67
CA VAL A 19 -14.30 -42.62 11.50
C VAL A 19 -14.20 -43.41 12.82
N ASP A 20 -13.02 -43.45 13.45
CA ASP A 20 -12.79 -44.21 14.70
C ASP A 20 -12.38 -43.34 15.90
N SER A 21 -12.18 -42.03 15.72
CA SER A 21 -11.95 -41.11 16.86
C SER A 21 -13.04 -40.04 16.92
N ASN A 22 -13.79 -39.99 18.03
CA ASN A 22 -14.69 -38.87 18.40
C ASN A 22 -13.93 -37.53 18.63
N ALA A 23 -12.67 -37.43 18.23
CA ALA A 23 -11.89 -36.21 18.26
C ALA A 23 -11.85 -35.60 16.85
N PRO A 24 -12.31 -34.34 16.66
CA PRO A 24 -12.15 -33.67 15.38
C PRO A 24 -10.66 -33.56 15.02
N PRO A 25 -10.29 -33.63 13.73
CA PRO A 25 -8.91 -33.43 13.31
C PRO A 25 -8.43 -32.05 13.78
N ARG A 26 -7.21 -31.99 14.31
CA ARG A 26 -6.58 -30.75 14.78
C ARG A 26 -5.26 -30.55 14.05
N THR A 27 -5.12 -29.42 13.39
CA THR A 27 -3.85 -28.99 12.79
C THR A 27 -3.10 -28.16 13.82
N ARG A 28 -1.87 -28.56 14.15
CA ARG A 28 -1.00 -27.79 15.04
C ARG A 28 -0.58 -26.51 14.31
N PHE A 29 -0.63 -25.38 15.01
CA PHE A 29 -0.03 -24.13 14.53
C PHE A 29 1.48 -24.17 14.81
N ASP A 30 2.28 -23.98 13.77
CA ASP A 30 3.73 -23.77 13.86
C ASP A 30 4.05 -22.36 13.34
N PRO A 31 4.58 -21.45 14.18
CA PRO A 31 4.98 -20.12 13.72
C PRO A 31 5.99 -20.13 12.56
N GLN A 32 6.76 -21.21 12.38
CA GLN A 32 7.70 -21.32 11.26
C GLN A 32 7.02 -21.49 9.91
N ASP A 33 5.81 -22.07 9.90
CA ASP A 33 4.99 -22.19 8.68
C ASP A 33 4.30 -20.86 8.31
N PHE A 34 4.30 -19.88 9.23
CA PHE A 34 3.66 -18.58 9.08
C PHE A 34 4.61 -17.45 9.52
N PRO A 35 5.69 -17.20 8.76
CA PRO A 35 6.69 -16.19 9.11
C PRO A 35 6.05 -14.79 9.18
N GLY A 36 6.52 -13.98 10.14
CA GLY A 36 6.04 -12.61 10.33
C GLY A 36 4.76 -12.46 11.18
N VAL A 37 4.15 -13.56 11.64
CA VAL A 37 2.93 -13.48 12.45
C VAL A 37 3.15 -12.78 13.79
N VAL A 38 2.53 -11.61 13.91
CA VAL A 38 2.27 -10.92 15.18
C VAL A 38 0.85 -11.26 15.65
N ALA A 39 0.74 -11.78 16.87
CA ALA A 39 -0.52 -12.32 17.37
C ALA A 39 -1.36 -11.27 18.12
N ILE A 40 -2.58 -11.05 17.64
CA ILE A 40 -3.62 -10.21 18.22
C ILE A 40 -4.62 -11.11 18.97
N SER A 41 -4.86 -10.81 20.25
CA SER A 41 -5.78 -11.53 21.12
C SER A 41 -7.23 -11.18 20.79
N LEU A 42 -8.00 -12.20 20.35
CA LEU A 42 -9.44 -12.09 20.14
C LEU A 42 -10.25 -12.44 21.42
N GLY A 43 -9.55 -12.74 22.52
CA GLY A 43 -10.12 -13.26 23.76
C GLY A 43 -10.30 -14.79 23.76
N ARG A 44 -10.58 -15.36 24.95
CA ARG A 44 -10.82 -16.82 25.14
C ARG A 44 -9.73 -17.71 24.51
N GLU A 45 -8.47 -17.33 24.69
CA GLU A 45 -7.29 -18.04 24.15
C GLU A 45 -7.20 -18.09 22.60
N LYS A 46 -8.05 -17.34 21.89
CA LYS A 46 -8.00 -17.19 20.43
C LYS A 46 -7.10 -16.04 20.05
N LEU A 47 -6.31 -16.27 19.01
CA LEU A 47 -5.33 -15.34 18.47
C LEU A 47 -5.49 -15.26 16.96
N LYS A 48 -5.22 -14.09 16.39
CA LYS A 48 -5.20 -13.83 14.95
C LYS A 48 -3.91 -13.12 14.56
N GLY A 49 -3.40 -13.35 13.37
CA GLY A 49 -2.28 -12.58 12.82
C GLY A 49 -2.07 -12.88 11.35
N SER A 50 -1.35 -12.01 10.65
CA SER A 50 -1.00 -12.20 9.24
C SER A 50 0.46 -12.63 9.09
N THR A 51 0.78 -13.33 8.01
CA THR A 51 2.17 -13.47 7.57
C THR A 51 2.69 -12.14 7.02
N THR A 52 4.00 -12.02 6.87
CA THR A 52 4.59 -10.94 6.07
C THR A 52 4.19 -11.14 4.60
N PRO A 53 3.69 -10.11 3.89
CA PRO A 53 3.39 -10.17 2.47
C PRO A 53 4.62 -10.44 1.63
N GLU A 54 4.45 -11.28 0.61
CA GLU A 54 5.51 -11.66 -0.33
C GLU A 54 5.21 -11.09 -1.72
N PRO A 55 5.68 -9.86 -2.05
CA PRO A 55 5.65 -9.36 -3.41
C PRO A 55 6.57 -10.18 -4.31
N LYS A 56 6.08 -10.41 -5.52
CA LYS A 56 6.80 -11.06 -6.60
C LYS A 56 6.61 -10.28 -7.88
N ILE A 57 7.71 -9.90 -8.51
CA ILE A 57 7.69 -9.29 -9.83
C ILE A 57 7.57 -10.38 -10.88
N VAL A 58 6.60 -10.22 -11.77
CA VAL A 58 6.39 -11.10 -12.91
C VAL A 58 6.26 -10.28 -14.18
N ASN A 59 6.38 -10.95 -15.32
CA ASN A 59 6.24 -10.33 -16.63
C ASN A 59 7.20 -9.14 -16.86
N ARG A 60 8.49 -9.31 -16.52
CA ARG A 60 9.54 -8.30 -16.75
C ARG A 60 9.32 -6.95 -16.05
N GLY A 61 8.66 -6.94 -14.89
CA GLY A 61 8.47 -5.72 -14.10
C GLY A 61 7.08 -5.11 -14.18
N THR A 62 6.23 -5.51 -15.13
CA THR A 62 4.92 -4.87 -15.34
C THR A 62 3.84 -5.35 -14.38
N ASN A 63 3.98 -6.54 -13.80
CA ASN A 63 3.04 -7.09 -12.85
C ASN A 63 3.73 -7.43 -11.51
N VAL A 64 3.07 -7.12 -10.42
CA VAL A 64 3.42 -7.50 -9.05
C VAL A 64 2.32 -8.38 -8.50
N ILE A 65 2.70 -9.50 -7.90
CA ILE A 65 1.79 -10.37 -7.15
C ILE A 65 2.26 -10.41 -5.72
N THR A 66 1.42 -9.95 -4.80
CA THR A 66 1.68 -10.00 -3.36
C THR A 66 0.78 -11.04 -2.73
N SER A 67 1.37 -12.00 -2.02
CA SER A 67 0.61 -13.05 -1.31
C SER A 67 0.85 -12.96 0.19
N PHE A 68 -0.19 -13.17 0.99
CA PHE A 68 -0.10 -13.25 2.44
C PHE A 68 -1.25 -14.08 2.99
N ASP A 69 -1.05 -14.66 4.17
CA ASP A 69 -2.08 -15.40 4.87
C ASP A 69 -2.50 -14.66 6.14
N VAL A 70 -3.75 -14.85 6.53
CA VAL A 70 -4.25 -14.48 7.85
C VAL A 70 -4.68 -15.75 8.54
N VAL A 71 -4.12 -15.99 9.72
CA VAL A 71 -4.40 -17.19 10.51
C VAL A 71 -5.09 -16.84 11.81
N THR A 72 -6.09 -17.64 12.16
CA THR A 72 -6.70 -17.65 13.50
C THR A 72 -6.37 -18.98 14.16
N PHE A 73 -5.89 -18.97 15.40
CA PHE A 73 -5.52 -20.17 16.14
C PHE A 73 -5.93 -20.06 17.61
N VAL A 74 -6.18 -21.21 18.24
CA VAL A 74 -6.45 -21.32 19.68
C VAL A 74 -5.18 -21.82 20.36
N ARG A 75 -4.79 -21.18 21.45
CA ARG A 75 -3.65 -21.61 22.27
C ARG A 75 -4.14 -22.35 23.50
N THR A 76 -3.79 -23.62 23.64
CA THR A 76 -4.07 -24.41 24.86
C THR A 76 -2.73 -24.76 25.51
N GLY A 77 -2.37 -24.01 26.56
CA GLY A 77 -1.02 -24.09 27.16
C GLY A 77 0.05 -23.60 26.19
N ASP A 78 1.03 -24.45 25.88
CA ASP A 78 2.13 -24.13 24.96
C ASP A 78 1.88 -24.62 23.52
N VAL A 79 0.70 -25.16 23.23
CA VAL A 79 0.35 -25.68 21.91
C VAL A 79 -0.72 -24.80 21.26
N GLY A 80 -0.43 -24.29 20.06
CA GLY A 80 -1.40 -23.65 19.19
C GLY A 80 -2.07 -24.65 18.27
N TYR A 81 -3.36 -24.46 18.01
CA TYR A 81 -4.14 -25.21 17.03
C TYR A 81 -4.81 -24.27 16.05
N LEU A 82 -4.47 -24.43 14.76
CA LEU A 82 -5.04 -23.62 13.68
C LEU A 82 -6.56 -23.82 13.63
N GLN A 83 -7.30 -22.71 13.56
CA GLN A 83 -8.74 -22.68 13.41
C GLN A 83 -9.12 -22.24 11.99
N ARG A 84 -8.54 -21.14 11.49
CA ARG A 84 -8.86 -20.59 10.18
C ARG A 84 -7.58 -20.12 9.50
N ARG A 85 -7.51 -20.28 8.18
CA ARG A 85 -6.50 -19.67 7.32
C ARG A 85 -7.23 -19.01 6.15
N GLU A 86 -6.96 -17.72 5.96
CA GLU A 86 -7.46 -16.91 4.86
C GLU A 86 -6.25 -16.59 3.99
N GLU A 87 -6.19 -17.20 2.79
CA GLU A 87 -5.07 -17.02 1.85
C GLU A 87 -5.42 -15.91 0.86
N PHE A 88 -4.68 -14.81 0.92
CA PHE A 88 -4.88 -13.65 0.06
C PHE A 88 -3.83 -13.57 -1.04
N LYS A 89 -4.27 -13.00 -2.17
CA LYS A 89 -3.39 -12.60 -3.26
C LYS A 89 -3.87 -11.28 -3.83
N VAL A 90 -2.98 -10.31 -3.95
CA VAL A 90 -3.23 -9.03 -4.61
C VAL A 90 -2.34 -8.96 -5.84
N LEU A 91 -2.86 -8.51 -6.97
CA LEU A 91 -2.05 -8.26 -8.15
C LEU A 91 -2.59 -7.11 -8.99
N ASN A 92 -1.70 -6.48 -9.73
CA ASN A 92 -2.07 -5.53 -10.77
C ASN A 92 -2.16 -6.21 -12.15
N CYS A 93 -3.05 -5.70 -12.98
CA CYS A 93 -3.32 -6.18 -14.33
C CYS A 93 -3.51 -5.00 -15.30
N ILE A 94 -3.21 -5.25 -16.57
CA ILE A 94 -3.59 -4.38 -17.68
C ILE A 94 -4.74 -5.06 -18.42
N CYS A 95 -5.91 -4.45 -18.35
CA CYS A 95 -7.15 -4.95 -18.90
C CYS A 95 -7.57 -4.10 -20.09
N THR A 96 -8.37 -4.65 -21.02
CA THR A 96 -9.07 -3.89 -22.05
C THR A 96 -10.56 -3.92 -21.72
N LEU A 97 -11.23 -2.77 -21.71
CA LEU A 97 -12.65 -2.70 -21.41
C LEU A 97 -13.46 -3.28 -22.57
N ASP A 98 -14.27 -4.32 -22.32
CA ASP A 98 -15.04 -4.96 -23.39
C ASP A 98 -16.24 -4.10 -23.80
N THR A 99 -16.75 -4.34 -25.02
CA THR A 99 -17.95 -3.67 -25.52
C THR A 99 -19.21 -4.27 -24.91
N GLY A 100 -20.11 -3.45 -24.36
CA GLY A 100 -21.40 -3.88 -23.82
C GLY A 100 -21.31 -4.64 -22.50
N THR A 101 -22.15 -5.67 -22.32
CA THR A 101 -22.23 -6.45 -21.08
C THR A 101 -22.07 -7.94 -21.36
N SER A 102 -21.40 -8.65 -20.46
CA SER A 102 -21.19 -10.09 -20.50
C SER A 102 -21.44 -10.71 -19.11
N ASN A 103 -21.23 -12.02 -18.98
CA ASN A 103 -21.32 -12.72 -17.70
C ASN A 103 -20.04 -12.46 -16.90
N GLY A 104 -20.17 -11.77 -15.78
CA GLY A 104 -19.12 -11.62 -14.77
C GLY A 104 -19.67 -11.92 -13.37
N ARG A 105 -18.78 -12.14 -12.40
CA ARG A 105 -19.17 -12.43 -11.01
C ARG A 105 -19.14 -11.16 -10.15
N GLU A 106 -20.12 -10.99 -9.26
CA GLU A 106 -20.05 -10.01 -8.16
C GLU A 106 -18.96 -10.41 -7.13
N PRO A 107 -18.44 -9.47 -6.31
CA PRO A 107 -17.35 -9.77 -5.38
C PRO A 107 -17.74 -10.85 -4.37
N SER A 108 -16.75 -11.63 -3.95
CA SER A 108 -16.88 -12.45 -2.74
C SER A 108 -16.71 -11.56 -1.51
N ALA A 109 -17.52 -11.74 -0.47
CA ALA A 109 -17.45 -10.92 0.74
C ALA A 109 -17.62 -11.76 2.00
N TRP A 110 -16.95 -11.32 3.08
CA TRP A 110 -17.05 -11.97 4.39
C TRP A 110 -18.43 -11.74 5.01
N ASP A 111 -19.12 -12.82 5.37
CA ASP A 111 -20.47 -12.76 5.95
C ASP A 111 -20.51 -12.96 7.48
N GLY A 112 -19.34 -13.06 8.12
CA GLY A 112 -19.20 -13.42 9.53
C GLY A 112 -18.90 -14.90 9.77
N THR A 113 -18.97 -15.75 8.74
CA THR A 113 -18.73 -17.20 8.83
C THR A 113 -17.74 -17.67 7.75
N GLU A 114 -17.94 -17.25 6.52
CA GLU A 114 -17.06 -17.52 5.39
C GLU A 114 -17.10 -16.39 4.35
N TYR A 115 -16.19 -16.42 3.39
CA TYR A 115 -16.34 -15.58 2.19
C TYR A 115 -17.44 -16.16 1.29
N ALA A 116 -18.59 -15.50 1.29
CA ALA A 116 -19.71 -15.85 0.43
C ALA A 116 -19.41 -15.42 -1.01
N LEU A 117 -19.65 -16.31 -1.98
CA LEU A 117 -19.45 -16.00 -3.40
C LEU A 117 -20.52 -15.05 -3.91
N GLY A 118 -20.12 -14.02 -4.65
CA GLY A 118 -21.04 -13.19 -5.41
C GLY A 118 -21.73 -13.94 -6.55
N ALA A 119 -22.89 -13.44 -6.97
CA ALA A 119 -23.66 -14.03 -8.06
C ALA A 119 -22.97 -13.81 -9.42
N VAL A 120 -23.26 -14.69 -10.40
CA VAL A 120 -22.91 -14.42 -11.80
C VAL A 120 -24.05 -13.63 -12.41
N VAL A 121 -23.74 -12.45 -12.93
CA VAL A 121 -24.71 -11.48 -13.45
C VAL A 121 -24.25 -10.95 -14.81
N SER A 122 -25.18 -10.37 -15.56
CA SER A 122 -24.83 -9.64 -16.77
C SER A 122 -24.44 -8.21 -16.39
N LYS A 123 -23.20 -7.83 -16.67
CA LYS A 123 -22.60 -6.53 -16.33
C LYS A 123 -21.46 -6.21 -17.30
N ARG A 124 -20.86 -5.03 -17.21
CA ARG A 124 -19.63 -4.74 -17.95
C ARG A 124 -18.51 -5.70 -17.53
N THR A 125 -17.61 -5.96 -18.46
CA THR A 125 -16.46 -6.82 -18.26
C THR A 125 -15.27 -6.23 -19.01
N GLY A 126 -14.08 -6.66 -18.64
CA GLY A 126 -12.87 -6.50 -19.42
C GLY A 126 -12.25 -7.84 -19.77
N SER A 127 -11.26 -7.76 -20.64
CA SER A 127 -10.40 -8.87 -21.01
C SER A 127 -8.94 -8.53 -20.72
N VAL A 128 -8.09 -9.55 -20.56
CA VAL A 128 -6.64 -9.32 -20.43
C VAL A 128 -6.17 -8.60 -21.69
N SER A 129 -5.47 -7.48 -21.51
CA SER A 129 -5.08 -6.66 -22.65
C SER A 129 -4.21 -7.46 -23.63
N ALA A 130 -4.60 -7.42 -24.91
CA ALA A 130 -3.82 -8.01 -25.98
C ALA A 130 -2.51 -7.25 -26.25
N ASN A 131 -2.35 -6.06 -25.67
CA ASN A 131 -1.15 -5.25 -25.77
C ASN A 131 -0.07 -5.63 -24.74
N GLU A 132 -0.43 -6.43 -23.73
CA GLU A 132 0.50 -6.92 -22.71
C GLU A 132 0.50 -8.46 -22.68
N SER A 133 1.56 -9.06 -23.24
CA SER A 133 1.71 -10.51 -23.28
C SER A 133 2.40 -11.04 -22.03
N GLY A 134 1.89 -12.12 -21.44
CA GLY A 134 2.55 -12.80 -20.31
C GLY A 134 2.03 -12.41 -18.92
N GLN A 135 0.92 -11.67 -18.87
CA GLN A 135 0.25 -11.35 -17.61
C GLN A 135 -0.15 -12.61 -16.83
N PRO A 136 -0.22 -12.53 -15.49
CA PRO A 136 -0.66 -13.64 -14.65
C PRO A 136 -2.04 -14.18 -15.08
N ALA A 137 -2.24 -15.50 -15.01
CA ALA A 137 -3.54 -16.11 -15.32
C ALA A 137 -4.70 -15.57 -14.42
N ALA A 138 -4.37 -15.03 -13.24
CA ALA A 138 -5.34 -14.37 -12.38
C ALA A 138 -5.93 -13.10 -13.01
N CYS A 139 -5.22 -12.45 -13.95
CA CYS A 139 -5.73 -11.29 -14.67
C CYS A 139 -6.96 -11.59 -15.53
N GLU A 140 -7.15 -12.83 -15.98
CA GLU A 140 -8.39 -13.21 -16.68
C GLU A 140 -9.63 -13.06 -15.78
N MET A 141 -9.50 -13.40 -14.49
CA MET A 141 -10.58 -13.23 -13.53
C MET A 141 -10.68 -11.77 -13.09
N CYS A 142 -9.55 -11.09 -12.87
CA CYS A 142 -9.50 -9.67 -12.54
C CYS A 142 -10.25 -8.84 -13.59
N CYS A 143 -9.80 -8.85 -14.84
CA CYS A 143 -10.41 -8.05 -15.90
C CYS A 143 -11.88 -8.43 -16.16
N ARG A 144 -12.24 -9.72 -16.11
CA ARG A 144 -13.63 -10.13 -16.36
C ARG A 144 -14.56 -9.71 -15.21
N ASP A 145 -14.13 -9.92 -13.97
CA ASP A 145 -15.02 -9.87 -12.82
C ASP A 145 -14.92 -8.54 -12.05
N HIS A 146 -13.81 -7.78 -12.06
CA HIS A 146 -13.66 -6.52 -11.33
C HIS A 146 -14.39 -5.37 -12.06
N HIS A 147 -15.72 -5.44 -12.01
CA HIS A 147 -16.67 -4.47 -12.54
C HIS A 147 -17.92 -4.54 -11.68
N ASP A 148 -18.62 -3.45 -11.46
CA ASP A 148 -19.84 -3.46 -10.68
C ASP A 148 -21.10 -3.65 -11.52
N ALA A 149 -22.05 -4.40 -10.98
CA ALA A 149 -23.36 -4.54 -11.59
C ALA A 149 -24.33 -3.46 -11.07
N THR A 150 -25.32 -3.12 -11.91
CA THR A 150 -26.40 -2.21 -11.51
C THR A 150 -27.13 -2.75 -10.29
N GLY A 151 -27.20 -1.95 -9.23
CA GLY A 151 -27.90 -2.33 -7.99
C GLY A 151 -27.21 -3.43 -7.17
N ALA A 152 -25.96 -3.80 -7.50
CA ALA A 152 -25.17 -4.72 -6.69
C ALA A 152 -25.09 -4.19 -5.24
N ARG A 153 -25.35 -5.08 -4.29
CA ARG A 153 -25.30 -4.75 -2.86
C ARG A 153 -23.87 -4.67 -2.33
N VAL A 154 -22.99 -5.47 -2.92
CA VAL A 154 -21.55 -5.51 -2.62
C VAL A 154 -20.83 -5.08 -3.88
N LYS A 155 -19.90 -4.15 -3.74
CA LYS A 155 -19.13 -3.54 -4.82
C LYS A 155 -17.67 -3.95 -4.70
N TYR A 156 -16.94 -3.96 -5.82
CA TYR A 156 -15.51 -4.29 -5.79
C TYR A 156 -14.71 -3.24 -5.04
N ASP A 157 -15.02 -1.97 -5.23
CA ASP A 157 -14.48 -0.87 -4.44
C ASP A 157 -15.60 -0.28 -3.55
N PRO A 158 -15.89 -0.90 -2.39
CA PRO A 158 -16.99 -0.49 -1.54
C PRO A 158 -16.69 0.76 -0.73
N PHE A 159 -15.41 1.10 -0.53
CA PHE A 159 -14.97 2.24 0.29
C PHE A 159 -14.69 3.49 -0.53
N ARG A 160 -14.95 3.44 -1.84
CA ARG A 160 -14.80 4.57 -2.75
C ARG A 160 -15.43 5.84 -2.19
N PRO A 161 -14.66 6.91 -1.96
CA PRO A 161 -15.21 8.19 -1.57
C PRO A 161 -16.10 8.75 -2.69
N ALA A 162 -17.16 9.47 -2.33
CA ALA A 162 -18.01 10.17 -3.31
C ALA A 162 -17.32 11.40 -3.95
N PHE A 163 -15.99 11.55 -3.83
CA PHE A 163 -15.25 12.79 -4.09
C PHE A 163 -14.70 12.94 -5.50
N SER A 164 -14.68 11.90 -6.33
CA SER A 164 -14.14 11.93 -7.69
C SER A 164 -14.93 12.77 -8.70
N GLY A 165 -15.94 13.56 -8.28
CA GLY A 165 -16.81 14.32 -9.17
C GLY A 165 -17.78 13.43 -9.98
N GLU A 166 -17.50 12.14 -10.01
CA GLU A 166 -18.45 11.07 -10.14
C GLU A 166 -19.07 10.86 -8.75
N THR A 167 -20.33 11.20 -8.58
CA THR A 167 -21.06 10.95 -7.33
C THR A 167 -21.29 9.46 -7.11
N GLY A 168 -20.26 8.60 -7.13
CA GLY A 168 -20.43 7.14 -7.08
C GLY A 168 -21.59 6.65 -7.94
N ASP A 169 -21.86 7.32 -9.08
CA ASP A 169 -23.21 7.28 -9.67
C ASP A 169 -23.45 5.92 -10.32
N PHE A 170 -22.40 5.08 -10.40
CA PHE A 170 -22.47 3.83 -11.11
C PHE A 170 -23.14 4.06 -12.48
N SER A 171 -22.90 5.23 -13.07
CA SER A 171 -23.67 5.78 -14.20
C SER A 171 -23.34 5.06 -15.50
N LEU A 172 -22.32 4.21 -15.46
CA LEU A 172 -21.85 3.30 -16.50
C LEU A 172 -22.54 1.93 -16.39
N LEU A 173 -23.88 1.90 -16.37
CA LEU A 173 -24.66 0.66 -16.21
C LEU A 173 -24.40 -0.08 -14.88
N GLY A 174 -24.18 0.65 -13.80
CA GLY A 174 -23.94 0.06 -12.49
C GLY A 174 -22.47 -0.14 -12.13
N ASP A 175 -21.57 0.15 -13.07
CA ASP A 175 -20.12 -0.06 -12.99
C ASP A 175 -19.40 1.16 -12.40
N HIS A 176 -18.32 0.93 -11.67
CA HIS A 176 -17.43 2.01 -11.23
C HIS A 176 -16.53 2.46 -12.39
N ALA A 177 -15.86 3.60 -12.22
CA ALA A 177 -14.95 4.12 -13.25
C ALA A 177 -13.62 3.38 -13.26
N HIS A 178 -13.15 3.04 -14.46
CA HIS A 178 -11.83 2.49 -14.71
C HIS A 178 -11.00 3.51 -15.50
N PHE A 179 -9.70 3.55 -15.28
CA PHE A 179 -8.83 4.58 -15.85
C PHE A 179 -7.68 3.99 -16.66
N SER A 180 -7.48 4.55 -17.84
CA SER A 180 -6.27 4.34 -18.63
C SER A 180 -5.23 5.39 -18.29
N ILE A 181 -3.96 5.08 -18.52
CA ILE A 181 -2.89 6.06 -18.40
C ILE A 181 -2.53 6.57 -19.79
N ASP A 182 -2.91 7.82 -20.10
CA ASP A 182 -2.46 8.53 -21.28
C ASP A 182 -1.54 9.69 -20.90
N ASN A 183 -0.31 9.65 -21.40
CA ASN A 183 0.76 10.61 -21.06
C ASN A 183 0.96 10.80 -19.55
N GLY A 184 0.75 9.71 -18.80
CA GLY A 184 0.93 9.62 -17.35
C GLY A 184 -0.30 10.01 -16.51
N VAL A 185 -1.39 10.53 -17.10
CA VAL A 185 -2.65 10.70 -16.34
C VAL A 185 -3.69 9.68 -16.67
N LYS A 186 -4.37 9.32 -15.60
CA LYS A 186 -5.67 8.69 -15.52
C LYS A 186 -6.72 9.45 -16.34
N ILE A 187 -7.08 8.90 -17.47
CA ILE A 187 -8.27 9.30 -18.20
C ILE A 187 -9.30 8.18 -18.07
N LEU A 188 -10.58 8.55 -17.98
CA LEU A 188 -11.67 7.58 -17.91
C LEU A 188 -11.60 6.66 -19.14
N ALA A 189 -11.53 5.35 -18.92
CA ALA A 189 -11.43 4.35 -19.97
C ALA A 189 -12.78 4.13 -20.67
N GLY A 190 -12.76 4.19 -22.00
CA GLY A 190 -13.88 3.82 -22.86
C GLY A 190 -13.82 2.36 -23.29
N GLU A 191 -14.89 1.88 -23.95
CA GLU A 191 -14.89 0.53 -24.53
C GLU A 191 -13.75 0.39 -25.56
N GLY A 192 -12.96 -0.66 -25.42
CA GLY A 192 -11.78 -0.93 -26.24
C GLY A 192 -10.49 -0.28 -25.74
N ASP A 193 -10.54 0.58 -24.72
CA ASP A 193 -9.34 1.15 -24.11
C ASP A 193 -8.72 0.19 -23.10
N ASP A 194 -7.38 0.24 -23.00
CA ASP A 194 -6.66 -0.45 -21.93
C ASP A 194 -6.73 0.37 -20.64
N TYR A 195 -6.97 -0.28 -19.51
CA TYR A 195 -6.96 0.30 -18.18
C TYR A 195 -6.12 -0.55 -17.23
N ILE A 196 -5.66 0.06 -16.14
CA ILE A 196 -4.92 -0.65 -15.10
C ILE A 196 -5.92 -1.02 -14.00
N GLU A 197 -5.78 -2.22 -13.46
CA GLU A 197 -6.62 -2.73 -12.39
C GLU A 197 -5.76 -3.33 -11.28
N ALA A 198 -6.15 -3.16 -10.02
CA ALA A 198 -5.50 -3.76 -8.87
C ALA A 198 -6.50 -4.66 -8.14
N CYS A 199 -6.34 -5.98 -8.28
CA CYS A 199 -7.33 -6.97 -7.86
C CYS A 199 -6.88 -7.77 -6.64
N ARG A 200 -7.79 -7.94 -5.69
CA ARG A 200 -7.61 -8.81 -4.53
C ARG A 200 -8.42 -10.10 -4.62
N PHE A 201 -7.76 -11.20 -4.27
CA PHE A 201 -8.28 -12.55 -4.30
C PHE A 201 -8.19 -13.20 -2.92
N ILE A 202 -9.18 -14.03 -2.62
CA ILE A 202 -9.23 -14.91 -1.45
C ILE A 202 -9.41 -16.35 -1.92
N ARG A 203 -8.76 -17.31 -1.26
CA ARG A 203 -9.01 -18.73 -1.54
C ARG A 203 -10.33 -19.17 -0.92
N LYS A 204 -11.22 -19.71 -1.75
CA LYS A 204 -12.49 -20.33 -1.37
C LYS A 204 -12.73 -21.61 -2.15
N ASP A 205 -13.05 -22.68 -1.43
CA ASP A 205 -13.27 -24.05 -1.91
C ASP A 205 -12.08 -24.57 -2.76
N GLY A 206 -10.87 -24.20 -2.35
CA GLY A 206 -9.61 -24.55 -3.04
C GLY A 206 -9.24 -23.65 -4.22
N PHE A 207 -10.10 -22.73 -4.65
CA PHE A 207 -9.86 -21.83 -5.79
C PHE A 207 -9.76 -20.37 -5.32
N PHE A 208 -8.89 -19.59 -5.94
CA PHE A 208 -8.93 -18.14 -5.75
C PHE A 208 -10.19 -17.55 -6.38
N LYS A 209 -10.80 -16.61 -5.66
CA LYS A 209 -11.98 -15.84 -6.04
C LYS A 209 -11.70 -14.38 -5.80
N LEU A 210 -12.15 -13.54 -6.73
CA LEU A 210 -12.07 -12.10 -6.56
C LEU A 210 -12.98 -11.68 -5.38
N THR A 211 -12.44 -10.81 -4.54
CA THR A 211 -13.13 -10.23 -3.37
C THR A 211 -13.11 -8.72 -3.50
N THR A 212 -13.75 -8.00 -2.57
CA THR A 212 -13.70 -6.54 -2.54
C THR A 212 -12.26 -6.07 -2.38
N ASP A 213 -11.99 -4.84 -2.76
CA ASP A 213 -10.74 -4.17 -2.49
C ASP A 213 -10.56 -3.99 -0.98
N ILE A 214 -9.30 -3.99 -0.58
CA ILE A 214 -8.94 -3.79 0.82
C ILE A 214 -8.92 -2.28 1.11
N SER A 215 -9.25 -1.91 2.35
CA SER A 215 -9.12 -0.53 2.81
C SER A 215 -8.21 -0.46 4.02
N LEU A 216 -7.15 0.31 3.91
CA LEU A 216 -6.25 0.65 5.02
C LEU A 216 -6.93 1.70 5.89
N GLU A 217 -7.20 1.33 7.13
CA GLU A 217 -7.89 2.19 8.09
C GLU A 217 -6.93 2.84 9.09
N ASN A 218 -5.74 2.27 9.25
CA ASN A 218 -4.68 2.82 10.09
C ASN A 218 -3.30 2.28 9.69
N LEU A 219 -2.28 3.14 9.76
CA LEU A 219 -0.88 2.78 9.60
C LEU A 219 -0.15 3.09 10.91
N ASP A 220 0.61 2.13 11.42
CA ASP A 220 1.48 2.30 12.60
C ASP A 220 2.94 2.01 12.21
N VAL A 221 3.88 2.80 12.74
CA VAL A 221 5.32 2.60 12.51
C VAL A 221 6.03 2.40 13.83
N VAL A 222 6.58 1.20 13.99
CA VAL A 222 7.17 0.72 15.23
C VAL A 222 8.58 0.20 14.99
N LYS A 223 9.34 -0.05 16.05
CA LYS A 223 10.56 -0.86 15.92
C LYS A 223 10.19 -2.29 15.55
N SER A 224 10.94 -2.92 14.66
CA SER A 224 10.68 -4.31 14.23
C SER A 224 10.72 -5.34 15.36
N ASN A 225 11.42 -5.06 16.45
CA ASN A 225 11.47 -5.93 17.63
C ASN A 225 10.44 -5.58 18.71
N TYR A 226 9.60 -4.56 18.49
CA TYR A 226 8.54 -4.20 19.43
C TYR A 226 7.35 -5.14 19.26
N PRO A 227 6.71 -5.28 18.08
CA PRO A 227 5.77 -6.37 17.86
C PRO A 227 6.53 -7.69 17.94
N VAL A 228 6.23 -8.46 18.99
CA VAL A 228 6.66 -9.85 19.11
C VAL A 228 5.42 -10.70 19.24
N ILE A 229 5.54 -11.98 18.92
CA ILE A 229 4.44 -12.91 19.14
C ILE A 229 4.05 -12.86 20.63
N TYR A 230 2.76 -12.62 20.90
CA TYR A 230 2.21 -12.38 22.24
C TYR A 230 2.57 -11.04 22.92
N ASN A 231 2.96 -9.99 22.16
CA ASN A 231 3.01 -8.63 22.71
C ASN A 231 1.58 -8.16 23.07
N THR A 232 1.29 -8.09 24.38
CA THR A 232 -0.04 -7.70 24.88
C THR A 232 -0.35 -6.23 24.66
N ASP A 233 0.64 -5.35 24.71
CA ASP A 233 0.43 -3.90 24.57
C ASP A 233 0.09 -3.56 23.12
N TYR A 234 0.86 -4.11 22.18
CA TYR A 234 0.57 -4.01 20.75
C TYR A 234 -0.74 -4.73 20.37
N SER A 235 -1.03 -5.89 20.97
CA SER A 235 -2.34 -6.51 20.75
C SER A 235 -3.48 -5.65 21.28
N THR A 236 -3.33 -4.99 22.43
CA THR A 236 -4.38 -4.13 23.01
C THR A 236 -4.60 -2.91 22.13
N SER A 237 -3.50 -2.31 21.66
CA SER A 237 -3.45 -1.23 20.68
C SER A 237 -4.36 -1.47 19.47
N VAL A 238 -4.14 -2.61 18.78
CA VAL A 238 -4.94 -3.00 17.61
C VAL A 238 -6.40 -3.24 18.01
N ILE A 239 -6.66 -3.87 19.16
CA ILE A 239 -8.03 -4.16 19.63
C ILE A 239 -8.80 -2.88 19.99
N ASP A 240 -8.15 -1.90 20.59
CA ASP A 240 -8.75 -0.60 20.92
C ASP A 240 -9.14 0.12 19.62
N PHE A 241 -8.25 0.19 18.64
CA PHE A 241 -8.55 0.74 17.32
C PHE A 241 -9.76 0.07 16.66
N VAL A 242 -9.76 -1.27 16.52
CA VAL A 242 -10.89 -1.96 15.85
C VAL A 242 -12.18 -1.91 16.67
N SER A 243 -12.08 -1.77 18.00
CA SER A 243 -13.23 -1.54 18.86
C SER A 243 -13.82 -0.15 18.63
N ASP A 244 -12.98 0.88 18.53
CA ASP A 244 -13.42 2.25 18.26
C ASP A 244 -14.03 2.33 16.86
N PHE A 245 -13.34 1.82 15.84
CA PHE A 245 -13.83 1.72 14.46
C PHE A 245 -15.21 1.06 14.38
N SER A 246 -15.37 -0.16 14.92
CA SER A 246 -16.64 -0.89 14.85
C SER A 246 -17.77 -0.22 15.65
N THR A 247 -17.43 0.58 16.67
CA THR A 247 -18.40 1.37 17.44
C THR A 247 -18.90 2.55 16.61
N SER A 248 -17.99 3.27 15.96
CA SER A 248 -18.28 4.49 15.21
C SER A 248 -18.91 4.26 13.84
N VAL A 249 -18.76 3.06 13.24
CA VAL A 249 -19.49 2.68 12.02
C VAL A 249 -20.99 2.90 12.20
N ASN A 250 -21.60 3.76 11.37
CA ASN A 250 -23.05 3.95 11.31
C ASN A 250 -23.68 3.00 10.29
N VAL A 251 -24.64 2.17 10.73
CA VAL A 251 -25.31 1.18 9.85
C VAL A 251 -25.99 1.81 8.64
N GLN A 252 -26.51 3.05 8.75
CA GLN A 252 -27.23 3.71 7.65
C GLN A 252 -26.29 4.32 6.61
N ASP A 253 -25.11 4.76 7.04
CA ASP A 253 -24.18 5.53 6.20
C ASP A 253 -22.96 4.71 5.76
N TYR A 254 -22.79 3.50 6.30
CA TYR A 254 -21.70 2.59 5.92
C TYR A 254 -21.95 1.97 4.54
N PRO A 255 -20.94 1.89 3.66
CA PRO A 255 -19.52 2.23 3.85
C PRO A 255 -19.14 3.68 3.49
N LEU A 256 -20.09 4.52 3.07
CA LEU A 256 -19.82 5.89 2.56
C LEU A 256 -19.19 6.83 3.59
N VAL A 257 -19.50 6.64 4.87
CA VAL A 257 -18.88 7.38 5.97
C VAL A 257 -18.10 6.39 6.81
N ILE A 258 -16.79 6.39 6.61
CA ILE A 258 -15.84 5.67 7.45
C ILE A 258 -15.42 6.58 8.60
N PRO A 259 -15.41 6.08 9.84
CA PRO A 259 -14.94 6.87 10.97
C PRO A 259 -13.44 7.16 10.88
N ASP A 260 -13.04 8.42 11.10
CA ASP A 260 -11.64 8.77 11.30
C ASP A 260 -11.13 8.06 12.57
N GLY A 261 -10.29 7.05 12.39
CA GLY A 261 -9.56 6.40 13.47
C GLY A 261 -8.07 6.67 13.32
N THR A 262 -7.53 7.61 14.09
CA THR A 262 -6.07 7.75 14.18
C THR A 262 -5.58 7.02 15.41
N TYR A 263 -4.85 5.93 15.18
CA TYR A 263 -4.20 5.15 16.21
C TYR A 263 -2.70 5.08 15.95
N SER A 264 -1.90 5.24 16.99
CA SER A 264 -0.44 5.05 16.94
C SER A 264 -0.05 4.35 18.24
N SER A 265 0.73 3.27 18.16
CA SER A 265 1.08 2.54 19.36
C SER A 265 2.04 3.35 20.23
N SER A 266 2.03 3.12 21.54
CA SER A 266 2.99 3.75 22.45
C SER A 266 4.40 3.14 22.33
N ALA A 267 4.77 2.63 21.16
CA ALA A 267 6.04 1.97 20.91
C ALA A 267 7.22 2.94 21.10
N PRO A 268 8.34 2.47 21.66
CA PRO A 268 9.52 3.32 21.81
C PRO A 268 10.19 3.58 20.46
N GLY A 269 10.44 4.85 20.12
CA GLY A 269 11.19 5.27 18.94
C GLY A 269 12.64 4.78 18.89
N ILE A 270 13.29 4.80 17.73
CA ILE A 270 14.63 4.26 17.47
C ILE A 270 15.73 5.07 18.16
N PHE A 271 16.71 4.39 18.77
CA PHE A 271 17.85 5.03 19.42
C PHE A 271 19.15 4.57 18.75
N LEU A 272 19.88 5.50 18.13
CA LEU A 272 21.16 5.25 17.46
C LEU A 272 22.29 5.86 18.30
N ASN A 273 22.88 5.07 19.18
CA ASN A 273 23.90 5.51 20.15
C ASN A 273 25.32 5.00 19.87
N ASN A 274 25.54 4.17 18.84
CA ASN A 274 26.86 3.67 18.46
C ASN A 274 27.06 3.66 16.94
N ALA A 275 28.33 3.75 16.48
CA ALA A 275 28.77 3.74 15.05
C ALA A 275 28.03 2.73 14.17
N ASP A 276 27.95 1.48 14.61
CA ASP A 276 27.55 0.35 13.77
C ASP A 276 26.12 -0.14 14.07
N THR A 277 25.30 0.72 14.69
CA THR A 277 23.91 0.35 15.04
C THR A 277 23.00 0.53 13.83
N VAL A 278 22.45 -0.58 13.36
CA VAL A 278 21.28 -0.63 12.46
C VAL A 278 20.09 -1.11 13.30
N GLN A 279 18.97 -0.42 13.20
CA GLN A 279 17.72 -0.75 13.87
C GLN A 279 16.60 -0.75 12.83
N PRO A 280 15.95 -1.89 12.56
CA PRO A 280 14.86 -1.91 11.60
C PRO A 280 13.60 -1.28 12.21
N ALA A 281 12.97 -0.39 11.46
CA ALA A 281 11.58 -0.02 11.64
C ALA A 281 10.68 -1.06 10.97
N MET A 282 9.40 -1.08 11.36
CA MET A 282 8.37 -1.92 10.80
C MET A 282 7.11 -1.07 10.62
N ALA A 283 6.51 -1.14 9.43
CA ALA A 283 5.23 -0.50 9.12
C ALA A 283 4.12 -1.55 9.18
N ARG A 284 3.08 -1.30 9.99
CA ARG A 284 1.95 -2.20 10.21
C ARG A 284 0.68 -1.51 9.75
N GLY A 285 0.06 -2.05 8.70
CA GLY A 285 -1.22 -1.57 8.21
C GLY A 285 -2.37 -2.37 8.81
N ILE A 286 -3.32 -1.69 9.46
CA ILE A 286 -4.58 -2.28 9.91
C ILE A 286 -5.62 -2.03 8.82
N TYR A 287 -5.97 -3.11 8.14
CA TYR A 287 -6.97 -3.12 7.09
C TYR A 287 -8.30 -3.64 7.62
N VAL A 288 -9.42 -3.14 7.09
CA VAL A 288 -10.75 -3.69 7.39
C VAL A 288 -11.48 -3.99 6.09
N ASP A 289 -11.98 -5.22 5.96
CA ASP A 289 -12.81 -5.60 4.82
C ASP A 289 -14.20 -4.99 4.92
N TYR A 290 -14.81 -4.84 3.75
CA TYR A 290 -16.21 -4.49 3.66
C TYR A 290 -17.09 -5.46 4.43
N MET A 291 -17.95 -4.90 5.27
CA MET A 291 -18.93 -5.64 6.05
C MET A 291 -20.32 -5.44 5.45
N PRO A 292 -20.96 -6.49 4.90
CA PRO A 292 -22.36 -6.40 4.53
C PRO A 292 -23.22 -5.87 5.69
N VAL A 293 -24.25 -5.09 5.40
CA VAL A 293 -25.08 -4.43 6.43
C VAL A 293 -25.57 -5.37 7.53
N GLU A 294 -25.86 -6.62 7.19
CA GLU A 294 -26.30 -7.66 8.13
C GLU A 294 -25.17 -8.09 9.09
N LEU A 295 -23.92 -8.15 8.62
CA LEU A 295 -22.75 -8.39 9.44
C LEU A 295 -22.50 -7.21 10.39
N VAL A 296 -22.62 -5.97 9.93
CA VAL A 296 -22.48 -4.78 10.80
C VAL A 296 -23.51 -4.82 11.94
N LYS A 297 -24.77 -5.13 11.64
CA LYS A 297 -25.82 -5.30 12.66
C LYS A 297 -25.51 -6.43 13.64
N LYS A 298 -25.03 -7.57 13.14
CA LYS A 298 -24.62 -8.72 13.97
C LYS A 298 -23.47 -8.36 14.90
N ILE A 299 -22.43 -7.66 14.42
CA ILE A 299 -21.32 -7.16 15.23
C ILE A 299 -21.85 -6.23 16.32
N LYS A 300 -22.69 -5.25 15.98
CA LYS A 300 -23.28 -4.33 16.98
C LYS A 300 -24.13 -5.06 18.02
N CYS A 301 -24.90 -6.08 17.62
CA CYS A 301 -25.66 -6.93 18.55
C CYS A 301 -24.74 -7.67 19.52
N LEU A 302 -23.68 -8.31 19.02
CA LEU A 302 -22.73 -9.07 19.84
C LEU A 302 -21.91 -8.17 20.77
N LYS A 303 -21.52 -6.96 20.31
CA LYS A 303 -20.87 -5.95 21.17
C LYS A 303 -21.77 -5.48 22.30
N ALA A 304 -23.08 -5.47 22.08
CA ALA A 304 -24.09 -5.10 23.07
C ALA A 304 -24.63 -6.31 23.85
N ASP A 305 -23.93 -7.45 23.87
CA ASP A 305 -24.35 -8.66 24.59
C ASP A 305 -25.79 -9.12 24.28
N GLY A 306 -26.24 -8.95 23.03
CA GLY A 306 -27.56 -9.36 22.58
C GLY A 306 -28.69 -8.46 23.08
N VAL A 307 -28.40 -7.21 23.47
CA VAL A 307 -29.41 -6.19 23.78
C VAL A 307 -29.39 -5.04 22.77
N GLY A 308 -30.44 -4.21 22.76
CA GLY A 308 -30.52 -2.99 21.94
C GLY A 308 -31.32 -3.14 20.65
N LEU A 309 -30.96 -2.39 19.61
CA LEU A 309 -31.73 -2.27 18.36
C LEU A 309 -31.57 -3.47 17.41
N PHE A 310 -30.52 -4.27 17.58
CA PHE A 310 -30.11 -5.31 16.64
C PHE A 310 -30.19 -6.73 17.23
N THR A 311 -30.96 -6.96 18.30
CA THR A 311 -31.04 -8.25 19.02
C THR A 311 -31.40 -9.43 18.12
N ASP A 312 -32.15 -9.19 17.05
CA ASP A 312 -32.59 -10.25 16.13
C ASP A 312 -31.47 -10.73 15.18
N PHE A 313 -30.31 -10.07 15.20
CA PHE A 313 -29.17 -10.38 14.31
C PHE A 313 -28.08 -11.23 14.99
N CYS A 314 -28.18 -11.52 16.29
CA CYS A 314 -27.21 -12.38 16.97
C CYS A 314 -27.83 -13.35 17.99
N ASP A 315 -27.15 -14.49 18.19
CA ASP A 315 -27.40 -15.46 19.26
C ASP A 315 -26.14 -15.57 20.12
N THR A 316 -26.12 -14.88 21.27
CA THR A 316 -24.93 -14.80 22.15
C THR A 316 -24.48 -16.15 22.73
N TYR A 317 -25.32 -17.19 22.63
CA TYR A 317 -24.98 -18.55 23.05
C TYR A 317 -24.33 -19.39 21.94
N LYS A 318 -24.58 -19.06 20.66
CA LYS A 318 -24.11 -19.84 19.51
C LYS A 318 -23.09 -19.11 18.67
N ASP A 319 -23.20 -17.80 18.58
CA ASP A 319 -22.32 -17.00 17.75
C ASP A 319 -20.93 -16.85 18.40
N PRO A 320 -19.88 -16.77 17.57
CA PRO A 320 -18.54 -16.40 18.03
C PRO A 320 -18.51 -14.97 18.58
N SER A 321 -17.41 -14.61 19.25
CA SER A 321 -17.17 -13.22 19.68
C SER A 321 -17.21 -12.26 18.49
N TRP A 322 -17.67 -11.02 18.70
CA TRP A 322 -17.71 -9.99 17.64
C TRP A 322 -16.34 -9.75 17.01
N LEU A 323 -15.25 -9.85 17.79
CA LEU A 323 -13.87 -9.73 17.31
C LEU A 323 -13.47 -10.86 16.34
N GLU A 324 -14.08 -12.04 16.44
CA GLU A 324 -13.77 -13.16 15.55
C GLU A 324 -14.40 -13.02 14.17
N ILE A 325 -15.52 -12.28 14.09
CA ILE A 325 -16.28 -12.05 12.86
C ILE A 325 -16.04 -10.69 12.24
N LEU A 326 -15.39 -9.76 12.94
CA LEU A 326 -14.92 -8.51 12.37
C LEU A 326 -13.75 -8.80 11.42
N PRO A 327 -13.85 -8.48 10.12
CA PRO A 327 -12.84 -8.86 9.16
C PRO A 327 -11.71 -7.81 9.07
N PHE A 328 -10.93 -7.69 10.14
CA PHE A 328 -9.75 -6.81 10.19
C PHE A 328 -8.44 -7.58 10.02
N TYR A 329 -7.40 -6.96 9.48
CA TYR A 329 -6.10 -7.59 9.21
C TYR A 329 -4.98 -6.63 9.58
N ASP A 330 -4.11 -7.07 10.47
CA ASP A 330 -2.92 -6.32 10.84
C ASP A 330 -1.74 -6.90 10.05
N ILE A 331 -1.30 -6.18 9.01
CA ILE A 331 -0.39 -6.65 7.95
C ILE A 331 0.95 -5.91 8.06
N ASP A 332 2.06 -6.65 7.97
CA ASP A 332 3.40 -6.07 7.91
C ASP A 332 3.66 -5.53 6.51
N VAL A 333 3.50 -4.24 6.32
CA VAL A 333 3.69 -3.58 5.02
C VAL A 333 5.08 -2.98 4.88
N THR A 334 6.05 -3.36 5.73
CA THR A 334 7.41 -2.79 5.72
C THR A 334 8.09 -2.89 4.36
N SER A 335 7.94 -4.01 3.66
CA SER A 335 8.50 -4.23 2.32
C SER A 335 7.73 -3.55 1.19
N LEU A 336 6.55 -3.02 1.47
CA LEU A 336 5.64 -2.43 0.48
C LEU A 336 5.58 -0.91 0.62
N ALA A 337 5.67 -0.42 1.85
CA ALA A 337 5.66 1.01 2.15
C ALA A 337 6.90 1.72 1.59
N ASN A 338 6.71 3.00 1.25
CA ASN A 338 7.76 3.94 0.92
C ASN A 338 8.34 4.56 2.19
N TRP A 339 9.67 4.59 2.30
CA TRP A 339 10.36 5.05 3.50
C TRP A 339 11.14 6.34 3.26
N ASN A 340 10.91 7.32 4.13
CA ASN A 340 11.59 8.62 4.12
C ASN A 340 12.26 8.89 5.47
N LYS A 341 13.32 9.71 5.44
CA LYS A 341 14.05 10.14 6.64
C LYS A 341 13.86 11.64 6.86
N GLY A 342 13.68 12.06 8.11
CA GLY A 342 13.58 13.48 8.46
C GLY A 342 14.93 14.16 8.73
N SER A 343 16.06 13.49 8.48
CA SER A 343 17.39 14.08 8.67
C SER A 343 18.48 13.44 7.84
N SER A 344 19.44 14.24 7.40
CA SER A 344 20.69 13.77 6.79
C SER A 344 21.61 13.01 7.75
N ALA A 345 21.41 13.12 9.07
CA ALA A 345 22.18 12.39 10.08
C ALA A 345 21.92 10.87 10.09
N ILE A 346 20.87 10.43 9.39
CA ILE A 346 20.46 9.03 9.30
C ILE A 346 20.34 8.58 7.84
N VAL A 347 20.22 7.27 7.67
CA VAL A 347 19.87 6.60 6.43
C VAL A 347 18.72 5.64 6.75
N VAL A 348 17.71 5.63 5.89
CA VAL A 348 16.68 4.59 5.88
C VAL A 348 16.75 3.88 4.53
N THR A 349 16.66 2.56 4.53
CA THR A 349 16.62 1.80 3.27
C THR A 349 15.24 1.92 2.63
N ASN A 350 15.22 2.08 1.31
CA ASN A 350 14.00 2.16 0.51
C ASN A 350 14.25 1.62 -0.92
N SER A 351 14.70 0.37 -1.04
CA SER A 351 14.98 -0.24 -2.35
C SER A 351 13.70 -0.37 -3.20
N PRO A 352 13.76 -0.29 -4.55
CA PRO A 352 12.63 -0.67 -5.41
C PRO A 352 12.09 -2.06 -5.05
N ILE A 353 10.79 -2.30 -5.25
CA ILE A 353 10.24 -3.64 -5.03
C ILE A 353 10.98 -4.66 -5.89
N SER A 354 11.15 -5.85 -5.32
CA SER A 354 11.72 -7.02 -6.00
C SER A 354 11.21 -8.28 -5.33
N ASP A 355 11.47 -9.44 -5.92
CA ASP A 355 11.19 -10.73 -5.30
C ASP A 355 11.83 -10.81 -3.90
N ILE A 356 11.03 -11.16 -2.88
CA ILE A 356 11.54 -11.35 -1.52
C ILE A 356 12.71 -12.36 -1.51
N GLY A 357 13.83 -11.96 -0.88
CA GLY A 357 15.05 -12.75 -0.80
C GLY A 357 16.05 -12.50 -1.92
N SER A 358 15.75 -11.60 -2.86
CA SER A 358 16.75 -11.06 -3.78
C SER A 358 17.86 -10.33 -3.00
N SER A 359 19.11 -10.46 -3.44
CA SER A 359 20.23 -9.80 -2.78
C SER A 359 20.12 -8.28 -2.97
N GLY A 360 19.94 -7.52 -1.89
CA GLY A 360 19.91 -6.05 -1.91
C GLY A 360 18.52 -5.41 -1.72
N PHE A 361 17.46 -6.22 -1.60
CA PHE A 361 16.16 -5.71 -1.19
C PHE A 361 16.17 -5.38 0.32
N SER A 362 16.04 -4.10 0.65
CA SER A 362 15.90 -3.63 2.02
C SER A 362 15.02 -2.39 2.05
N ARG A 363 14.02 -2.40 2.94
CA ARG A 363 13.15 -1.26 3.25
C ARG A 363 13.00 -1.14 4.77
N GLY A 364 13.02 0.08 5.29
CA GLY A 364 12.80 0.35 6.72
C GLY A 364 13.99 0.07 7.65
N GLU A 365 15.18 -0.28 7.14
CA GLU A 365 16.38 -0.38 7.98
C GLU A 365 16.92 1.02 8.29
N VAL A 366 16.87 1.42 9.56
CA VAL A 366 17.35 2.73 10.01
C VAL A 366 18.76 2.60 10.55
N SER A 367 19.67 3.38 9.99
CA SER A 367 21.06 3.44 10.39
C SER A 367 21.55 4.87 10.36
N LYS A 368 22.80 5.06 10.77
CA LYS A 368 23.41 6.38 10.75
C LYS A 368 23.97 6.70 9.39
N ALA A 369 23.88 7.96 9.01
CA ALA A 369 24.64 8.43 7.88
C ALA A 369 26.13 8.56 8.21
N LYS A 370 26.92 8.63 7.14
CA LYS A 370 28.36 8.87 7.21
C LYS A 370 28.66 10.20 7.92
N GLU A 371 27.89 11.24 7.60
CA GLU A 371 27.85 12.51 8.33
C GLU A 371 26.72 12.43 9.35
N HIS A 372 27.03 12.45 10.64
CA HIS A 372 26.05 12.30 11.71
C HIS A 372 26.35 13.24 12.88
N PHE A 373 25.31 13.58 13.62
CA PHE A 373 25.34 14.49 14.75
C PHE A 373 24.16 14.21 15.68
N ASN A 374 24.19 14.77 16.88
CA ASN A 374 23.08 14.61 17.82
C ASN A 374 21.82 15.30 17.31
N ILE A 375 20.73 14.56 17.17
CA ILE A 375 19.44 15.06 16.71
C ILE A 375 18.31 14.14 17.15
N ASP A 376 17.15 14.72 17.41
CA ASP A 376 15.86 14.02 17.42
C ASP A 376 15.16 14.30 16.08
N THR A 377 14.85 13.25 15.35
CA THR A 377 14.25 13.29 14.00
C THR A 377 13.21 12.17 13.86
N THR A 378 12.66 11.96 12.68
CA THR A 378 11.70 10.90 12.38
C THR A 378 12.13 10.09 11.16
N VAL A 379 11.56 8.90 11.05
CA VAL A 379 11.48 8.12 9.81
C VAL A 379 10.01 7.93 9.52
N THR A 380 9.60 8.20 8.29
CA THR A 380 8.19 8.15 7.85
C THR A 380 8.01 6.95 6.94
N ALA A 381 6.97 6.15 7.18
CA ALA A 381 6.48 5.17 6.22
C ALA A 381 5.20 5.70 5.56
N THR A 382 5.06 5.46 4.26
CA THR A 382 3.88 5.87 3.47
C THR A 382 3.41 4.72 2.58
N ILE A 383 2.10 4.51 2.47
CA ILE A 383 1.52 3.47 1.62
C ILE A 383 0.12 3.89 1.17
N GLU A 384 -0.25 3.54 -0.06
CA GLU A 384 -1.59 3.73 -0.62
C GLU A 384 -2.62 2.91 0.16
N ASN A 385 -3.82 3.45 0.30
CA ASN A 385 -4.84 2.87 1.17
C ASN A 385 -5.56 1.65 0.55
N SER A 386 -5.41 1.40 -0.75
CA SER A 386 -6.13 0.36 -1.49
C SER A 386 -5.26 -0.85 -1.85
N ASN A 387 -5.75 -1.70 -2.76
CA ASN A 387 -4.97 -2.81 -3.33
C ASN A 387 -3.65 -2.34 -3.97
N SER A 388 -3.59 -1.11 -4.50
CA SER A 388 -2.42 -0.52 -5.15
C SER A 388 -1.20 -0.47 -4.21
N GLY A 389 -1.42 -0.17 -2.92
CA GLY A 389 -0.36 -0.16 -1.90
C GLY A 389 0.18 -1.55 -1.60
N LEU A 390 -0.64 -2.60 -1.79
CA LEU A 390 -0.19 -3.98 -1.64
C LEU A 390 0.54 -4.52 -2.87
N THR A 391 0.54 -3.81 -4.00
CA THR A 391 1.25 -4.20 -5.23
C THR A 391 2.32 -3.21 -5.65
N ASP A 392 2.59 -2.13 -4.88
CA ASP A 392 3.48 -1.01 -5.25
C ASP A 392 3.22 -0.56 -6.70
N THR A 393 1.93 -0.59 -7.06
CA THR A 393 1.45 -0.17 -8.36
C THR A 393 1.00 1.26 -8.21
N ASN A 394 1.35 2.10 -9.19
CA ASN A 394 0.80 3.45 -9.24
C ASN A 394 -0.72 3.37 -9.04
N PRO A 395 -1.29 4.26 -8.21
CA PRO A 395 -2.74 4.36 -8.01
C PRO A 395 -3.50 4.15 -9.32
N VAL A 396 -4.45 3.20 -9.34
CA VAL A 396 -5.13 2.82 -10.60
C VAL A 396 -6.25 3.77 -10.98
N ASP A 397 -6.73 4.56 -10.02
CA ASP A 397 -7.73 5.60 -10.21
C ASP A 397 -7.50 6.80 -9.26
N PRO A 398 -8.22 7.92 -9.40
CA PRO A 398 -8.00 9.11 -8.58
C PRO A 398 -8.25 8.91 -7.07
N ASP A 399 -9.17 8.03 -6.69
CA ASP A 399 -9.48 7.75 -5.29
C ASP A 399 -8.39 6.87 -4.64
N ASP A 400 -7.70 6.08 -5.46
CA ASP A 400 -6.51 5.29 -5.10
C ASP A 400 -5.26 6.14 -4.81
N GLU A 401 -5.27 7.46 -5.07
CA GLU A 401 -4.15 8.37 -4.74
C GLU A 401 -4.07 8.70 -3.24
N LEU A 402 -5.06 8.23 -2.46
CA LEU A 402 -5.06 8.40 -1.01
C LEU A 402 -4.01 7.48 -0.37
N GLU A 403 -3.12 8.09 0.39
CA GLU A 403 -2.06 7.43 1.13
C GLU A 403 -2.22 7.68 2.63
N SER A 404 -1.74 6.72 3.42
CA SER A 404 -1.50 6.89 4.86
C SER A 404 -0.02 7.06 5.09
N ALA A 405 0.34 7.96 6.00
CA ALA A 405 1.71 8.18 6.44
C ALA A 405 1.77 8.21 7.97
N GLU A 406 2.81 7.59 8.53
CA GLU A 406 3.05 7.57 9.98
C GLU A 406 4.56 7.64 10.26
N ASP A 407 4.90 8.28 11.37
CA ASP A 407 6.27 8.55 11.78
C ASP A 407 6.70 7.66 12.95
N ILE A 408 7.96 7.22 12.92
CA ILE A 408 8.67 6.76 14.11
C ILE A 408 9.74 7.76 14.51
N ALA A 409 9.74 8.15 15.78
CA ALA A 409 10.79 8.99 16.34
C ALA A 409 12.16 8.26 16.30
N VAL A 410 13.21 8.99 15.95
CA VAL A 410 14.59 8.53 15.92
C VAL A 410 15.48 9.52 16.67
N THR A 411 16.14 9.05 17.73
CA THR A 411 17.13 9.82 18.48
C THR A 411 18.54 9.33 18.13
N VAL A 412 19.38 10.26 17.68
CA VAL A 412 20.81 10.04 17.43
C VAL A 412 21.61 10.70 18.56
N ASN A 413 22.43 9.93 19.28
CA ASN A 413 23.25 10.47 20.39
C ASN A 413 24.66 9.85 20.42
N ILE A 414 25.56 10.47 19.66
CA ILE A 414 26.90 9.93 19.34
C ILE A 414 27.98 11.02 19.23
N GLY A 415 27.61 12.29 19.38
CA GLY A 415 28.45 13.45 19.10
C GLY A 415 28.52 13.78 17.61
N GLY A 416 29.41 14.70 17.25
CA GLY A 416 29.44 15.34 15.93
C GLY A 416 28.78 16.72 15.98
N ASN A 417 29.27 17.64 15.15
CA ASN A 417 28.61 18.91 14.96
C ASN A 417 27.66 18.75 13.78
N PRO A 418 26.42 19.27 13.87
CA PRO A 418 25.63 19.49 12.68
C PRO A 418 26.49 20.19 11.63
N PRO A 419 26.39 19.81 10.34
CA PRO A 419 26.95 20.61 9.27
C PRO A 419 26.58 22.08 9.53
N ALA A 420 27.49 23.00 9.24
CA ALA A 420 27.12 24.41 9.23
C ALA A 420 25.93 24.53 8.28
N ILE A 421 24.77 24.93 8.81
CA ILE A 421 23.50 25.01 8.04
C ILE A 421 23.83 25.71 6.73
N GLY A 422 23.71 24.98 5.62
CA GLY A 422 23.93 25.52 4.30
C GLY A 422 22.82 26.49 3.94
N ARG A 423 22.61 26.72 2.64
CA ARG A 423 21.35 27.29 2.19
C ARG A 423 20.49 26.17 1.68
N LEU A 424 19.25 26.13 2.13
CA LEU A 424 18.28 25.16 1.64
C LEU A 424 17.89 25.55 0.22
N VAL A 425 17.89 24.58 -0.68
CA VAL A 425 17.20 24.65 -1.96
C VAL A 425 16.00 23.74 -1.84
N GLN A 426 14.81 24.32 -1.86
CA GLN A 426 13.56 23.58 -1.73
C GLN A 426 12.63 23.87 -2.90
N GLY A 427 11.56 23.12 -3.04
CA GLY A 427 10.48 23.48 -3.97
C GLY A 427 9.60 22.29 -4.31
N ASN A 428 8.56 22.55 -5.09
CA ASN A 428 7.61 21.54 -5.47
C ASN A 428 8.03 20.86 -6.78
N ILE A 429 7.83 19.55 -6.87
CA ILE A 429 7.94 18.78 -8.10
C ILE A 429 6.53 18.65 -8.66
N ASN A 430 6.28 19.32 -9.77
CA ASN A 430 5.01 19.32 -10.46
C ASN A 430 5.11 18.50 -11.75
N ALA A 431 4.07 17.74 -12.02
CA ALA A 431 3.79 17.25 -13.37
C ALA A 431 3.19 18.44 -14.14
N GLY A 432 3.91 19.01 -15.11
CA GLY A 432 3.51 20.26 -15.77
C GLY A 432 2.30 20.15 -16.70
N SER A 433 2.45 20.59 -17.96
CA SER A 433 1.47 20.24 -19.01
C SER A 433 1.41 18.72 -19.27
N ASN A 434 2.39 18.00 -18.71
CA ASN A 434 2.52 16.55 -18.79
C ASN A 434 2.40 15.91 -17.44
N ARG A 435 1.78 14.73 -17.45
CA ARG A 435 1.13 14.21 -16.27
C ARG A 435 1.91 13.01 -15.71
N ILE A 436 3.21 13.19 -15.49
CA ILE A 436 4.11 12.17 -14.92
C ILE A 436 3.69 11.74 -13.50
N ASN A 437 3.95 10.47 -13.13
CA ASN A 437 4.01 10.09 -11.72
C ASN A 437 5.27 10.69 -11.07
N VAL A 438 5.12 11.80 -10.35
CA VAL A 438 6.23 12.46 -9.65
C VAL A 438 6.88 11.58 -8.58
N GLU A 439 6.22 10.50 -8.14
CA GLU A 439 6.78 9.51 -7.21
C GLU A 439 8.01 8.79 -7.75
N THR A 440 8.15 8.68 -9.07
CA THR A 440 9.33 8.04 -9.66
C THR A 440 10.52 8.99 -9.71
N VAL A 441 10.29 10.30 -9.66
CA VAL A 441 11.35 11.31 -9.76
C VAL A 441 12.23 11.26 -8.51
N ARG A 442 13.54 11.18 -8.70
CA ARG A 442 14.52 11.24 -7.61
C ARG A 442 15.28 12.56 -7.68
N VAL A 443 15.59 13.14 -6.52
CA VAL A 443 16.32 14.40 -6.38
C VAL A 443 17.46 14.21 -5.38
N ALA A 444 18.70 14.50 -5.79
CA ALA A 444 19.90 14.31 -4.97
C ALA A 444 20.92 15.42 -5.18
N GLN A 445 21.74 15.72 -4.17
CA GLN A 445 22.88 16.62 -4.32
C GLN A 445 24.03 15.99 -5.09
N ASN A 446 24.89 16.83 -5.68
CA ASN A 446 26.11 16.37 -6.34
C ASN A 446 27.18 17.49 -6.41
N PRO A 447 28.45 17.26 -6.04
CA PRO A 447 28.95 16.41 -4.96
C PRO A 447 28.93 17.16 -3.59
N PRO A 448 28.81 16.45 -2.45
CA PRO A 448 28.64 15.01 -2.27
C PRO A 448 27.27 14.50 -2.72
N SER A 449 27.15 13.21 -2.99
CA SER A 449 25.88 12.53 -3.29
C SER A 449 25.07 12.33 -1.99
N MET A 450 24.54 13.43 -1.44
CA MET A 450 23.55 13.37 -0.38
C MET A 450 22.18 13.47 -1.01
N ASP A 451 21.31 12.49 -0.78
CA ASP A 451 19.92 12.57 -1.27
C ASP A 451 19.25 13.82 -0.70
N CYS A 452 18.54 14.54 -1.55
CA CYS A 452 17.65 15.59 -1.06
C CYS A 452 16.48 14.90 -0.37
N GLU A 453 15.96 15.54 0.67
CA GLU A 453 14.74 15.08 1.29
C GLU A 453 13.60 15.30 0.30
N ILE A 454 12.82 14.26 0.00
CA ILE A 454 11.60 14.38 -0.77
C ILE A 454 10.46 14.08 0.21
N ILE A 455 9.57 15.03 0.40
CA ILE A 455 8.39 14.90 1.24
C ILE A 455 7.15 14.89 0.35
N THR A 456 6.20 13.99 0.64
CA THR A 456 4.84 14.14 0.15
C THR A 456 4.16 15.20 1.00
N VAL A 457 3.84 16.34 0.40
CA VAL A 457 3.02 17.37 1.04
C VAL A 457 1.56 17.09 0.69
N VAL A 458 0.79 16.69 1.70
CA VAL A 458 -0.65 16.49 1.58
C VAL A 458 -1.34 17.78 1.99
N ASP A 459 -1.77 18.58 1.02
CA ASP A 459 -2.56 19.79 1.24
C ASP A 459 -4.04 19.48 1.03
N GLY A 460 -4.69 19.01 2.09
CA GLY A 460 -6.10 18.62 2.03
C GLY A 460 -6.32 17.35 1.22
N ARG A 461 -6.78 17.47 -0.04
CA ARG A 461 -7.07 16.34 -0.96
C ARG A 461 -6.13 16.25 -2.15
N THR A 462 -5.06 17.04 -2.13
CA THR A 462 -4.04 17.02 -3.17
C THR A 462 -2.72 16.71 -2.52
N SER A 463 -2.08 15.63 -2.94
CA SER A 463 -0.68 15.37 -2.63
C SER A 463 0.20 16.00 -3.72
N HIS A 464 1.28 16.64 -3.30
CA HIS A 464 2.35 17.04 -4.21
C HIS A 464 3.69 16.70 -3.56
N LYS A 465 4.72 16.49 -4.38
CA LYS A 465 6.07 16.27 -3.86
C LYS A 465 6.74 17.61 -3.65
N ALA A 466 7.29 17.82 -2.47
CA ALA A 466 8.27 18.86 -2.25
C ALA A 466 9.63 18.19 -2.03
N TYR A 467 10.69 18.88 -2.42
CA TYR A 467 12.05 18.47 -2.14
C TYR A 467 12.77 19.53 -1.33
N VAL A 468 13.75 19.13 -0.52
CA VAL A 468 14.62 20.00 0.26
C VAL A 468 16.06 19.46 0.17
N CYS A 469 16.95 20.27 -0.36
CA CYS A 469 18.38 20.00 -0.48
C CYS A 469 19.18 21.01 0.35
N ASP A 470 19.98 20.57 1.31
CA ASP A 470 20.92 21.45 2.04
C ASP A 470 22.26 21.66 1.29
N LEU A 471 22.41 22.76 0.57
CA LEU A 471 23.68 23.07 -0.10
C LEU A 471 24.70 23.59 0.92
N GLN A 472 25.66 22.73 1.28
CA GLN A 472 26.73 23.05 2.23
C GLN A 472 27.39 24.41 1.90
N ALA A 473 27.51 25.27 2.93
CA ALA A 473 28.19 26.54 2.79
C ALA A 473 29.71 26.36 2.82
N TYR A 474 30.39 26.74 1.74
CA TYR A 474 31.85 26.88 1.74
C TYR A 474 32.22 28.35 1.88
N ALA A 475 32.95 28.71 2.93
CA ALA A 475 33.39 30.08 3.20
C ALA A 475 32.25 31.14 3.29
N GLY A 476 31.10 30.75 3.84
CA GLY A 476 29.95 31.67 4.05
C GLY A 476 29.02 31.81 2.84
N VAL A 477 29.24 31.00 1.80
CA VAL A 477 28.48 31.03 0.56
C VAL A 477 28.09 29.59 0.19
N ALA A 478 26.80 29.33 -0.01
CA ALA A 478 26.32 28.00 -0.42
C ALA A 478 26.39 27.86 -1.95
N SER A 479 27.00 26.77 -2.43
CA SER A 479 27.13 26.41 -3.84
C SER A 479 27.10 24.89 -3.97
N GLY A 480 26.55 24.36 -5.06
CA GLY A 480 26.45 22.91 -5.29
C GLY A 480 25.57 22.58 -6.49
N THR A 481 25.31 21.30 -6.73
CA THR A 481 24.33 20.89 -7.75
C THR A 481 23.25 20.00 -7.17
N VAL A 482 22.05 20.09 -7.73
CA VAL A 482 20.91 19.21 -7.49
C VAL A 482 20.68 18.41 -8.78
N ARG A 483 20.81 17.09 -8.69
CA ARG A 483 20.56 16.12 -9.75
C ARG A 483 19.13 15.59 -9.63
N ILE A 484 18.43 15.53 -10.75
CA ILE A 484 17.09 14.98 -10.91
C ILE A 484 17.19 13.77 -11.83
N THR A 485 16.60 12.63 -11.47
CA THR A 485 16.58 11.39 -12.26
C THR A 485 15.18 10.78 -12.33
N ASP A 486 15.02 9.74 -13.15
CA ASP A 486 13.82 8.88 -13.19
C ASP A 486 12.52 9.65 -13.54
N TYR A 487 12.67 10.72 -14.32
CA TYR A 487 11.58 11.55 -14.84
C TYR A 487 11.12 11.13 -16.25
N ASN A 488 11.76 10.15 -16.88
CA ASN A 488 11.27 9.55 -18.12
C ASN A 488 10.27 8.42 -17.78
N ALA A 489 9.32 8.15 -18.66
CA ALA A 489 8.38 7.04 -18.47
C ALA A 489 8.17 6.28 -19.77
N LEU A 490 7.44 5.18 -19.67
CA LEU A 490 6.92 4.47 -20.83
C LEU A 490 5.56 5.03 -21.22
N LYS A 491 5.37 5.29 -22.51
CA LYS A 491 4.06 5.36 -23.14
C LYS A 491 3.72 3.99 -23.68
N ILE A 492 2.54 3.50 -23.33
CA ILE A 492 1.94 2.33 -23.96
C ILE A 492 0.75 2.85 -24.76
N ALA A 493 0.80 2.71 -26.08
CA ALA A 493 -0.30 3.10 -26.96
C ALA A 493 -0.54 1.99 -27.98
N GLY A 494 -1.56 1.17 -27.72
CA GLY A 494 -1.79 -0.06 -28.46
C GLY A 494 -0.57 -0.99 -28.37
N LYS A 495 -0.06 -1.46 -29.51
CA LYS A 495 1.06 -2.42 -29.60
C LYS A 495 2.46 -1.81 -29.45
N ASN A 496 2.56 -0.49 -29.29
CA ASN A 496 3.83 0.20 -29.30
C ASN A 496 4.14 0.70 -27.89
N THR A 497 5.32 0.32 -27.41
CA THR A 497 5.94 0.87 -26.21
C THR A 497 7.01 1.88 -26.64
N TRP A 498 6.97 3.08 -26.06
CA TRP A 498 7.80 4.20 -26.43
C TRP A 498 8.37 4.79 -25.14
N VAL A 499 9.65 5.14 -25.12
CA VAL A 499 10.17 5.99 -24.04
C VAL A 499 9.64 7.40 -24.29
N LEU A 500 8.89 7.93 -23.34
CA LEU A 500 8.59 9.35 -23.27
C LEU A 500 9.81 10.05 -22.69
N ASN A 501 10.62 10.62 -23.57
CA ASN A 501 11.64 11.57 -23.16
C ASN A 501 10.94 12.81 -22.61
N ARG A 502 11.37 13.21 -21.43
CA ARG A 502 10.91 14.39 -20.73
C ARG A 502 12.08 15.30 -20.44
N LYS A 503 11.77 16.54 -20.09
CA LYS A 503 12.72 17.53 -19.64
C LYS A 503 12.28 18.09 -18.31
N VAL A 504 13.27 18.48 -17.53
CA VAL A 504 13.08 19.24 -16.31
C VAL A 504 13.01 20.72 -16.68
N CYS A 505 11.86 21.33 -16.41
CA CYS A 505 11.65 22.76 -16.40
C CYS A 505 11.72 23.27 -14.97
N THR A 506 12.11 24.53 -14.81
CA THR A 506 12.15 25.20 -13.51
C THR A 506 11.59 26.61 -13.66
N ASP A 507 10.95 27.13 -12.62
CA ASP A 507 10.70 28.56 -12.54
C ASP A 507 12.05 29.32 -12.46
N SER A 508 12.12 30.53 -13.00
CA SER A 508 13.40 31.24 -13.10
C SER A 508 13.95 31.67 -11.72
N ALA A 509 15.26 31.44 -11.52
CA ALA A 509 16.16 31.81 -10.39
C ALA A 509 16.08 30.89 -9.13
N PRO A 510 17.15 30.67 -8.34
CA PRO A 510 18.50 31.26 -8.29
C PRO A 510 19.67 30.31 -8.67
N TYR A 511 19.46 29.41 -9.63
CA TYR A 511 20.51 28.53 -10.15
C TYR A 511 21.31 29.23 -11.28
N THR A 512 22.59 28.88 -11.42
CA THR A 512 23.53 29.42 -12.42
C THR A 512 23.65 28.58 -13.68
N GLY A 513 23.06 27.39 -13.72
CA GLY A 513 23.02 26.55 -14.92
C GLY A 513 22.15 25.31 -14.78
N ILE A 514 21.62 24.84 -15.91
CA ILE A 514 20.94 23.55 -16.05
C ILE A 514 21.71 22.73 -17.09
N GLN A 515 22.00 21.46 -16.79
CA GLN A 515 22.69 20.55 -17.70
C GLN A 515 21.97 19.21 -17.73
N VAL A 516 21.63 18.73 -18.92
CA VAL A 516 21.04 17.40 -19.12
C VAL A 516 22.16 16.44 -19.51
N PHE A 517 22.21 15.29 -18.84
CA PHE A 517 23.13 14.20 -19.12
C PHE A 517 22.30 12.99 -19.56
N ASP A 518 22.61 12.48 -20.75
CA ASP A 518 22.28 11.10 -21.09
C ASP A 518 23.27 10.21 -20.33
N ASN A 519 22.79 9.46 -19.34
CA ASN A 519 23.69 8.65 -18.53
C ASN A 519 24.17 7.41 -19.30
N GLY A 520 23.67 7.15 -20.52
CA GLY A 520 24.03 5.98 -21.33
C GLY A 520 23.79 4.63 -20.64
N THR A 521 23.10 4.66 -19.49
CA THR A 521 22.85 3.53 -18.59
C THR A 521 21.34 3.35 -18.54
N VAL A 522 20.89 2.12 -18.65
CA VAL A 522 19.47 1.81 -18.66
C VAL A 522 18.91 2.05 -17.23
N ALA A 523 17.97 2.99 -17.06
CA ALA A 523 17.34 3.29 -15.77
C ALA A 523 16.56 2.08 -15.23
N ASP A 524 16.02 1.28 -16.16
CA ASP A 524 15.45 -0.03 -15.90
C ASP A 524 16.02 -1.04 -16.92
N PRO A 525 16.98 -1.91 -16.53
CA PRO A 525 17.60 -2.90 -17.39
C PRO A 525 16.60 -3.85 -18.09
N ASP A 526 15.43 -4.06 -17.49
CA ASP A 526 14.40 -4.96 -17.98
C ASP A 526 13.47 -4.28 -19.00
N LEU A 527 13.41 -2.94 -19.01
CA LEU A 527 12.56 -2.14 -19.91
C LEU A 527 13.33 -1.37 -21.01
N GLY A 528 14.67 -1.36 -20.97
CA GLY A 528 15.50 -0.75 -22.03
C GLY A 528 15.46 0.79 -22.10
N ILE A 529 14.99 1.45 -21.03
CA ILE A 529 14.88 2.91 -20.93
C ILE A 529 16.25 3.52 -20.63
N THR A 530 16.79 4.36 -21.52
CA THR A 530 18.00 5.15 -21.22
C THR A 530 17.71 6.15 -20.11
N GLY A 531 18.43 6.06 -19.00
CA GLY A 531 18.30 6.99 -17.89
C GLY A 531 18.90 8.34 -18.24
N GLU A 532 18.07 9.38 -18.25
CA GLU A 532 18.51 10.77 -18.35
C GLU A 532 18.59 11.36 -16.94
N SER A 533 19.54 12.26 -16.71
CA SER A 533 19.61 13.05 -15.48
C SER A 533 19.77 14.52 -15.78
N THR A 534 19.10 15.37 -15.01
CA THR A 534 19.25 16.83 -15.12
C THR A 534 19.94 17.37 -13.88
N LEU A 535 20.98 18.20 -14.05
CA LEU A 535 21.69 18.88 -12.98
C LEU A 535 21.33 20.36 -12.97
N LEU A 536 20.81 20.83 -11.85
CA LEU A 536 20.66 22.24 -11.51
C LEU A 536 21.90 22.68 -10.71
N THR A 537 22.66 23.64 -11.21
CA THR A 537 23.86 24.16 -10.54
C THR A 537 23.54 25.47 -9.83
N PHE A 538 23.83 25.55 -8.55
CA PHE A 538 23.66 26.74 -7.72
C PHE A 538 25.03 27.30 -7.35
N ALA A 539 25.20 28.61 -7.50
CA ALA A 539 26.40 29.29 -7.04
C ALA A 539 26.02 30.59 -6.33
N ASN A 540 26.75 30.88 -5.26
CA ASN A 540 26.61 32.12 -4.52
C ASN A 540 25.25 32.36 -3.84
N LEU A 541 24.62 31.31 -3.30
CA LEU A 541 23.36 31.48 -2.56
C LEU A 541 23.60 32.27 -1.26
N GLY A 542 23.02 33.48 -1.20
CA GLY A 542 23.04 34.34 -0.01
C GLY A 542 21.94 34.03 1.01
N ALA A 543 20.87 33.36 0.60
CA ALA A 543 19.71 32.95 1.38
C ALA A 543 19.17 31.61 0.85
N ASP A 544 18.22 31.01 1.55
CA ASP A 544 17.50 29.82 1.08
C ASP A 544 16.81 30.14 -0.26
N ALA A 545 16.74 29.13 -1.11
CA ALA A 545 16.22 29.20 -2.45
C ALA A 545 14.98 28.31 -2.56
N THR A 546 13.96 28.81 -3.24
CA THR A 546 12.85 27.98 -3.70
C THR A 546 12.93 27.86 -5.22
N VAL A 547 12.96 26.64 -5.74
CA VAL A 547 12.97 26.31 -7.16
C VAL A 547 11.90 25.26 -7.39
N ASN A 548 10.82 25.62 -8.06
CA ASN A 548 9.82 24.64 -8.42
C ASN A 548 10.27 23.92 -9.68
N ILE A 549 10.27 22.59 -9.61
CA ILE A 549 10.56 21.73 -10.73
C ILE A 549 9.23 21.41 -11.39
N THR A 550 9.20 21.50 -12.72
CA THR A 550 8.09 21.03 -13.53
C THR A 550 8.63 20.05 -14.56
N ILE A 551 8.14 18.82 -14.57
CA ILE A 551 8.54 17.83 -15.57
C ILE A 551 7.62 17.94 -16.78
N GLU A 552 8.20 18.10 -17.97
CA GLU A 552 7.50 18.34 -19.22
C GLU A 552 7.93 17.35 -20.32
N GLU A 553 7.07 17.06 -21.29
CA GLU A 553 7.42 16.30 -22.50
C GLU A 553 8.46 17.05 -23.33
N GLU A 554 9.38 16.28 -23.92
CA GLU A 554 10.38 16.80 -24.84
C GLU A 554 9.70 17.52 -26.02
N GLY A 555 9.99 18.81 -26.20
CA GLY A 555 9.40 19.65 -27.27
C GLY A 555 8.26 20.59 -26.85
N THR A 556 7.73 20.47 -25.64
CA THR A 556 6.76 21.45 -25.09
C THR A 556 7.46 22.74 -24.64
N THR A 557 6.72 23.82 -24.36
CA THR A 557 7.31 25.05 -23.81
C THR A 557 7.35 24.92 -22.29
N CYS A 558 8.49 25.22 -21.65
CA CYS A 558 8.51 25.27 -20.19
C CYS A 558 7.59 26.40 -19.70
N PRO A 559 6.84 26.18 -18.60
CA PRO A 559 5.93 27.18 -18.04
C PRO A 559 6.64 28.45 -17.55
#